data_AF-A0A1V9GJ33-F1
#
_entry.id   AF-A0A1V9GJ33-F1
#
_cell.length_a   1.000
_cell.length_b   1.000
_cell.length_c   1.000
_cell.angle_alpha   90.00
_cell.angle_beta   90.00
_cell.angle_gamma   90.00
#
_symmetry.space_group_name_H-M   'P 1'
#
loop_
_entity.id
_entity.type
_entity.pdbx_description
1 polymer ?
#
loop_
_entity_poly.entity_id
_entity_poly.type
_entity_poly.pdbx_seq_one_letter_code
_entity_poly.pdbx_strand_id
1 'polypeptide(L)'
;MRFCIAGALLLFSVPGAWAQTAPVRPDLAALIECRQRIGDFSALAPVLADPLKAVALGWTPLDQSNLFMTEYTLNTPIRVFGHSTNHIAFSGASIMAIMDLPDPRPLAKQLDLELGVDNAEKVMYGRELVSEDTTNPKTGEAMIESVVLSVTNVKSHPGKTVVGCGYSLDLP
;
A
#
# COMPACT_ATOMS: atom_id res chain seq x y z
N MET A 1 -38.89 36.87 60.15
CA MET A 1 -37.56 36.68 59.54
C MET A 1 -37.63 35.55 58.52
N ARG A 2 -37.69 35.85 57.23
CA ARG A 2 -37.56 34.87 56.14
C ARG A 2 -36.76 35.52 55.02
N PHE A 3 -35.51 35.10 54.87
CA PHE A 3 -34.61 35.47 53.77
C PHE A 3 -34.92 34.54 52.58
N CYS A 4 -35.25 35.12 51.41
CA CYS A 4 -35.29 34.41 50.14
C CYS A 4 -33.97 34.67 49.41
N ILE A 5 -33.16 33.63 49.23
CA ILE A 5 -31.94 33.66 48.41
C ILE A 5 -32.34 33.25 47.00
N ALA A 6 -32.18 34.15 46.03
CA ALA A 6 -32.35 33.86 44.61
C ALA A 6 -31.03 33.27 44.07
N GLY A 7 -31.04 31.98 43.73
CA GLY A 7 -29.91 31.30 43.07
C GLY A 7 -29.96 31.49 41.56
N ALA A 8 -28.96 32.17 41.00
CA ALA A 8 -28.76 32.28 39.56
C ALA A 8 -28.05 31.01 39.04
N LEU A 9 -28.73 30.21 38.21
CA LEU A 9 -28.10 29.14 37.42
C LEU A 9 -27.56 29.72 36.11
N LEU A 10 -26.23 29.80 36.00
CA LEU A 10 -25.53 29.99 34.74
C LEU A 10 -25.33 28.62 34.07
N LEU A 11 -26.08 28.36 33.01
CA LEU A 11 -25.91 27.20 32.14
C LEU A 11 -24.69 27.44 31.23
N PHE A 12 -23.56 26.78 31.55
CA PHE A 12 -22.43 26.66 30.64
C PHE A 12 -22.76 25.64 29.55
N SER A 13 -23.11 26.13 28.35
CA SER A 13 -23.19 25.32 27.15
C SER A 13 -21.78 25.04 26.62
N VAL A 14 -21.31 23.80 26.75
CA VAL A 14 -20.05 23.32 26.14
C VAL A 14 -20.30 23.08 24.66
N PRO A 15 -19.60 23.75 23.73
CA PRO A 15 -19.71 23.43 22.31
C PRO A 15 -19.06 22.06 22.06
N GLY A 16 -19.85 21.11 21.57
CA GLY A 16 -19.36 19.81 21.15
C GLY A 16 -18.41 19.97 19.96
N ALA A 17 -17.12 19.72 20.18
CA ALA A 17 -16.15 19.62 19.11
C ALA A 17 -16.51 18.41 18.24
N TRP A 18 -16.90 18.65 16.98
CA TRP A 18 -16.95 17.59 15.98
C TRP A 18 -15.51 17.12 15.72
N ALA A 19 -15.14 15.98 16.31
CA ALA A 19 -13.90 15.30 15.97
C ALA A 19 -14.00 14.86 14.50
N GLN A 20 -13.29 15.57 13.62
CA GLN A 20 -13.06 15.10 12.27
C GLN A 20 -12.12 13.89 12.38
N THR A 21 -12.68 12.68 12.26
CA THR A 21 -11.87 11.47 12.21
C THR A 21 -10.98 11.56 10.98
N ALA A 22 -9.66 11.68 11.19
CA ALA A 22 -8.72 11.65 10.09
C ALA A 22 -8.91 10.36 9.28
N PRO A 23 -8.83 10.41 7.94
CA PRO A 23 -8.94 9.20 7.14
C PRO A 23 -7.87 8.19 7.60
N VAL A 24 -8.30 6.96 7.82
CA VAL A 24 -7.39 5.85 8.14
C VAL A 24 -6.42 5.72 6.97
N ARG A 25 -5.13 5.94 7.24
CA ARG A 25 -4.09 5.82 6.22
C ARG A 25 -3.71 4.35 6.08
N PRO A 26 -3.66 3.81 4.85
CA PRO A 26 -3.22 2.44 4.63
C PRO A 26 -1.74 2.30 5.02
N ASP A 27 -1.39 1.16 5.61
CA ASP A 27 0.02 0.82 5.86
C ASP A 27 0.66 0.31 4.56
N LEU A 28 1.13 1.26 3.75
CA LEU A 28 1.76 0.99 2.47
C LEU A 28 3.02 0.13 2.62
N ALA A 29 3.79 0.33 3.69
CA ALA A 29 4.98 -0.46 3.93
C ALA A 29 4.60 -1.92 4.18
N ALA A 30 3.58 -2.17 5.01
CA ALA A 30 3.11 -3.54 5.25
C ALA A 30 2.54 -4.20 3.99
N LEU A 31 1.85 -3.46 3.12
CA LEU A 31 1.39 -4.00 1.83
C LEU A 31 2.57 -4.32 0.89
N ILE A 32 3.51 -3.39 0.71
CA ILE A 32 4.68 -3.61 -0.17
C ILE A 32 5.58 -4.74 0.37
N GLU A 33 5.65 -4.89 1.69
CA GLU A 33 6.41 -5.96 2.36
C GLU A 33 5.66 -7.29 2.48
N CYS A 34 4.49 -7.43 1.85
CA CYS A 34 3.66 -8.64 1.93
C CYS A 34 3.26 -9.05 3.35
N ARG A 35 3.17 -8.10 4.28
CA ARG A 35 2.71 -8.30 5.67
C ARG A 35 1.18 -8.13 5.84
N GLN A 36 0.46 -8.03 4.73
CA GLN A 36 -0.98 -7.81 4.65
C GLN A 36 -1.58 -8.81 3.67
N ARG A 37 -2.91 -8.91 3.63
CA ARG A 37 -3.66 -9.89 2.83
C ARG A 37 -4.41 -9.21 1.68
N ILE A 38 -5.01 -10.00 0.79
CA ILE A 38 -5.72 -9.47 -0.39
C ILE A 38 -6.88 -8.53 -0.03
N GLY A 39 -7.52 -8.73 1.13
CA GLY A 39 -8.57 -7.84 1.62
C GLY A 39 -8.05 -6.42 1.90
N ASP A 40 -6.86 -6.31 2.48
CA ASP A 40 -6.21 -5.03 2.78
C ASP A 40 -5.79 -4.31 1.48
N PHE A 41 -5.25 -5.06 0.52
CA PHE A 41 -4.96 -4.51 -0.81
C PHE A 41 -6.24 -4.04 -1.52
N SER A 42 -7.31 -4.84 -1.48
CA SER A 42 -8.60 -4.52 -2.10
C SER A 42 -9.23 -3.26 -1.51
N ALA A 43 -8.92 -2.92 -0.26
CA ALA A 43 -9.36 -1.68 0.37
C ALA A 43 -8.79 -0.42 -0.31
N LEU A 44 -7.73 -0.54 -1.12
CA LEU A 44 -7.17 0.55 -1.93
C LEU A 44 -7.95 0.82 -3.22
N ALA A 45 -8.91 -0.02 -3.60
CA ALA A 45 -9.68 0.16 -4.84
C ALA A 45 -10.26 1.58 -5.04
N PRO A 46 -10.81 2.26 -4.00
CA PRO A 46 -11.28 3.63 -4.16
C PRO A 46 -10.16 4.61 -4.55
N VAL A 47 -8.95 4.42 -4.02
CA VAL A 47 -7.79 5.28 -4.29
C VAL A 47 -7.30 5.08 -5.72
N LEU A 48 -7.33 3.84 -6.22
CA LEU A 48 -6.95 3.52 -7.59
C LEU A 48 -7.98 4.01 -8.63
N ALA A 49 -9.25 4.12 -8.24
CA ALA A 49 -10.31 4.58 -9.11
C ALA A 49 -10.42 6.12 -9.20
N ASP A 50 -9.90 6.84 -8.21
CA ASP A 50 -10.06 8.30 -8.11
C ASP A 50 -8.77 8.96 -7.58
N PRO A 51 -8.01 9.66 -8.44
CA PRO A 51 -6.78 10.35 -8.06
C PRO A 51 -6.97 11.37 -6.91
N LEU A 52 -8.15 11.96 -6.75
CA LEU A 52 -8.39 12.92 -5.66
C LEU A 52 -8.33 12.25 -4.28
N LYS A 53 -8.67 10.95 -4.20
CA LYS A 53 -8.53 10.18 -2.95
C LYS A 53 -7.07 9.89 -2.64
N ALA A 54 -6.23 9.66 -3.65
CA ALA A 54 -4.78 9.56 -3.46
C ALA A 54 -4.22 10.89 -2.95
N VAL A 55 -4.63 12.02 -3.54
CA VAL A 55 -4.23 13.36 -3.09
C VAL A 55 -4.65 13.63 -1.65
N ALA A 56 -5.86 13.21 -1.25
CA ALA A 56 -6.31 13.33 0.14
C ALA A 56 -5.47 12.52 1.14
N LEU A 57 -4.76 11.48 0.69
CA LEU A 57 -3.79 10.71 1.46
C LEU A 57 -2.37 11.32 1.44
N GLY A 58 -2.19 12.44 0.73
CA GLY A 58 -0.89 13.08 0.53
C GLY A 58 -0.05 12.39 -0.53
N TRP A 59 -0.68 11.75 -1.53
CA TRP A 59 -0.01 11.12 -2.66
C TRP A 59 -0.19 11.99 -3.90
N THR A 60 0.91 12.35 -4.53
CA THR A 60 0.91 13.13 -5.76
C THR A 60 1.03 12.17 -6.94
N PRO A 61 0.02 12.09 -7.84
CA PRO A 61 0.13 11.25 -9.04
C PRO A 61 1.26 11.76 -9.93
N LEU A 62 1.99 10.84 -10.54
CA LEU A 62 3.03 11.15 -11.51
C LEU A 62 2.53 10.93 -12.93
N ASP A 63 3.14 11.63 -13.88
CA ASP A 63 2.88 11.42 -15.30
C ASP A 63 3.17 9.97 -15.69
N GLN A 64 2.24 9.36 -16.41
CA GLN A 64 2.31 7.94 -16.73
C GLN A 64 3.38 7.67 -17.79
N SER A 65 4.56 7.22 -17.33
CA SER A 65 5.68 6.83 -18.21
C SER A 65 5.59 5.36 -18.66
N ASN A 66 4.86 4.53 -17.91
CA ASN A 66 4.64 3.12 -18.16
C ASN A 66 3.13 2.83 -18.16
N LEU A 67 2.61 2.31 -19.28
CA LEU A 67 1.17 2.07 -19.45
C LEU A 67 0.59 1.01 -18.49
N PHE A 68 1.45 0.20 -17.87
CA PHE A 68 1.06 -0.83 -16.90
C PHE A 68 1.20 -0.37 -15.45
N MET A 69 1.75 0.83 -15.20
CA MET A 69 1.94 1.36 -13.86
C MET A 69 1.17 2.66 -13.64
N THR A 70 0.56 2.77 -12.46
CA THR A 70 0.09 4.06 -11.93
C THR A 70 1.00 4.44 -10.77
N GLU A 71 1.66 5.59 -10.89
CA GLU A 71 2.76 5.98 -10.00
C GLU A 71 2.39 7.18 -9.14
N TYR A 72 2.93 7.20 -7.92
CA TYR A 72 2.72 8.27 -6.97
C TYR A 72 4.00 8.64 -6.23
N THR A 73 4.17 9.93 -5.95
CA THR A 73 5.09 10.43 -4.92
C THR A 73 4.33 10.68 -3.62
N LEU A 74 4.84 10.15 -2.51
CA LEU A 74 4.31 10.32 -1.17
C LEU A 74 4.88 11.59 -0.52
N ASN A 75 4.04 12.41 0.10
CA ASN A 75 4.49 13.59 0.85
C ASN A 75 5.30 13.22 2.09
N THR A 76 5.08 12.03 2.65
CA THR A 76 5.87 11.47 3.75
C THR A 76 6.50 10.17 3.28
N PRO A 77 7.85 10.08 3.23
CA PRO A 77 8.53 8.84 2.86
C PRO A 77 8.15 7.69 3.80
N ILE A 78 8.07 6.50 3.23
CA ILE A 78 7.88 5.24 3.95
C ILE A 78 9.21 4.47 4.01
N ARG A 79 9.32 3.52 4.94
CA ARG A 79 10.43 2.57 4.98
C ARG A 79 9.94 1.21 4.52
N VAL A 80 10.63 0.63 3.55
CA VAL A 80 10.34 -0.66 2.93
C VAL A 80 11.64 -1.45 2.89
N PHE A 81 11.65 -2.63 3.52
CA PHE A 81 12.84 -3.50 3.63
C PHE A 81 14.09 -2.78 4.15
N GLY A 82 13.90 -1.81 5.05
CA GLY A 82 14.98 -1.00 5.64
C GLY A 82 15.39 0.23 4.83
N HIS A 83 14.90 0.39 3.60
CA HIS A 83 15.21 1.52 2.73
C HIS A 83 14.08 2.55 2.73
N SER A 84 14.43 3.84 2.67
CA SER A 84 13.45 4.92 2.57
C SER A 84 13.06 5.14 1.10
N THR A 85 11.78 5.32 0.83
CA THR A 85 11.29 5.78 -0.48
C THR A 85 10.04 6.64 -0.29
N ASN A 86 9.79 7.51 -1.24
CA ASN A 86 8.51 8.17 -1.42
C ASN A 86 7.89 7.85 -2.78
N HIS A 87 8.46 6.94 -3.56
CA HIS A 87 7.98 6.63 -4.91
C HIS A 87 7.36 5.23 -4.91
N ILE A 88 6.06 5.16 -5.16
CA ILE A 88 5.32 3.89 -5.23
C ILE A 88 4.62 3.75 -6.58
N ALA A 89 4.32 2.51 -6.94
CA ALA A 89 3.56 2.17 -8.14
C ALA A 89 2.54 1.07 -7.86
N PHE A 90 1.45 1.12 -8.60
CA PHE A 90 0.47 0.04 -8.71
C PHE A 90 0.53 -0.56 -10.11
N SER A 91 0.43 -1.88 -10.22
CA SER A 91 0.35 -2.60 -11.50
C SER A 91 -0.55 -3.82 -11.33
N GLY A 92 -1.75 -3.78 -11.93
CA GLY A 92 -2.76 -4.80 -11.69
C GLY A 92 -3.07 -4.94 -10.19
N ALA A 93 -3.03 -6.16 -9.68
CA ALA A 93 -3.23 -6.46 -8.27
C ALA A 93 -1.92 -6.45 -7.45
N SER A 94 -1.01 -5.53 -7.80
CA SER A 94 0.27 -5.36 -7.11
C SER A 94 0.51 -3.93 -6.68
N ILE A 95 1.23 -3.78 -5.56
CA ILE A 95 1.76 -2.51 -5.06
C ILE A 95 3.24 -2.65 -4.79
N MET A 96 4.01 -1.66 -5.25
CA MET A 96 5.46 -1.71 -5.26
C MET A 96 6.06 -0.38 -4.83
N ALA A 97 7.23 -0.46 -4.19
CA ALA A 97 8.14 0.63 -4.00
C ALA A 97 9.11 0.69 -5.18
N ILE A 98 9.35 1.90 -5.69
CA ILE A 98 10.40 2.21 -6.65
C ILE A 98 11.57 2.79 -5.86
N MET A 99 12.71 2.14 -5.94
CA MET A 99 13.87 2.36 -5.07
C MET A 99 15.06 2.86 -5.87
N ASP A 100 15.78 3.83 -5.32
CA ASP A 100 17.08 4.29 -5.83
C ASP A 100 18.20 3.30 -5.47
N LEU A 101 17.99 2.04 -5.85
CA LEU A 101 18.94 0.94 -5.74
C LEU A 101 19.22 0.44 -7.17
N PRO A 102 20.44 0.61 -7.69
CA PRO A 102 20.73 0.32 -9.10
C PRO A 102 20.78 -1.17 -9.44
N ASP A 103 21.13 -2.02 -8.47
CA ASP A 103 21.15 -3.47 -8.64
C ASP A 103 20.09 -4.12 -7.74
N PRO A 104 19.11 -4.86 -8.30
CA PRO A 104 18.11 -5.58 -7.51
C PRO A 104 18.68 -6.80 -6.77
N ARG A 105 19.80 -7.37 -7.21
CA ARG A 105 20.32 -8.66 -6.70
C ARG A 105 20.67 -8.65 -5.20
N PRO A 106 21.32 -7.62 -4.64
CA PRO A 106 21.59 -7.58 -3.20
C PRO A 106 20.32 -7.61 -2.36
N LEU A 107 19.27 -6.88 -2.77
CA LEU A 107 17.99 -6.88 -2.07
C LEU A 107 17.29 -8.23 -2.20
N ALA A 108 17.24 -8.82 -3.40
CA ALA A 108 16.67 -10.14 -3.59
C ALA A 108 17.37 -11.22 -2.73
N LYS A 109 18.70 -11.15 -2.62
CA LYS A 109 19.48 -12.04 -1.74
C LYS A 109 19.18 -11.80 -0.27
N GLN A 110 19.07 -10.54 0.17
CA GLN A 110 18.70 -10.22 1.56
C GLN A 110 17.32 -10.78 1.92
N LEU A 111 16.40 -10.77 0.95
CA LEU A 111 15.03 -11.25 1.12
C LEU A 111 14.88 -12.74 0.83
N ASP A 112 15.96 -13.45 0.49
CA ASP A 112 15.97 -14.89 0.21
C ASP A 112 14.96 -15.28 -0.89
N LEU A 113 14.93 -14.51 -1.98
CA LEU A 113 14.00 -14.73 -3.09
C LEU A 113 14.55 -15.72 -4.12
N GLU A 114 13.64 -16.45 -4.75
CA GLU A 114 13.96 -17.41 -5.79
C GLU A 114 14.24 -16.70 -7.11
N LEU A 115 15.18 -17.23 -7.88
CA LEU A 115 15.54 -16.71 -9.19
C LEU A 115 14.45 -17.05 -10.21
N GLY A 116 13.80 -16.02 -10.76
CA GLY A 116 12.93 -16.17 -11.93
C GLY A 116 13.69 -15.91 -13.23
N VAL A 117 14.30 -14.73 -13.36
CA VAL A 117 15.08 -14.30 -14.53
C VAL A 117 16.29 -13.50 -14.06
N ASP A 118 17.48 -13.81 -14.57
CA ASP A 118 18.67 -12.96 -14.36
C ASP A 118 19.52 -12.96 -15.64
N ASN A 119 19.45 -11.85 -16.35
CA ASN A 119 20.30 -11.57 -17.51
C ASN A 119 20.64 -10.07 -17.57
N ALA A 120 21.37 -9.66 -18.62
CA ALA A 120 21.85 -8.29 -18.78
C ALA A 120 20.72 -7.23 -18.87
N GLU A 121 19.54 -7.61 -19.38
CA GLU A 121 18.42 -6.68 -19.56
C GLU A 121 17.39 -6.74 -18.43
N LYS A 122 17.14 -7.93 -17.90
CA LYS A 122 16.04 -8.21 -16.98
C LYS A 122 16.54 -9.04 -15.81
N VAL A 123 16.18 -8.57 -14.63
CA VAL A 123 16.35 -9.27 -13.37
C VAL A 123 15.00 -9.35 -12.69
N MET A 124 14.61 -10.54 -12.24
CA MET A 124 13.36 -10.83 -11.57
C MET A 124 13.59 -11.95 -10.58
N TYR A 125 13.29 -11.66 -9.32
CA TYR A 125 13.22 -12.65 -8.25
C TYR A 125 11.84 -12.61 -7.62
N GLY A 126 11.38 -13.74 -7.12
CA GLY A 126 10.11 -13.82 -6.43
C GLY A 126 10.07 -14.93 -5.41
N ARG A 127 9.10 -14.87 -4.51
CA ARG A 127 8.74 -15.98 -3.62
C ARG A 127 7.29 -15.85 -3.23
N GLU A 128 6.56 -16.96 -3.34
CA GLU A 128 5.21 -17.07 -2.79
C GLU A 128 5.30 -17.17 -1.26
N LEU A 129 4.63 -16.25 -0.56
CA LEU A 129 4.64 -16.17 0.90
C LEU A 129 3.33 -16.68 1.51
N VAL A 130 2.24 -16.63 0.74
CA VAL A 130 0.92 -17.16 1.10
C VAL A 130 0.41 -17.95 -0.09
N SER A 131 -0.14 -19.12 0.19
CA SER A 131 -0.89 -19.98 -0.73
C SER A 131 -1.88 -20.76 0.12
N GLU A 132 -3.05 -20.18 0.34
CA GLU A 132 -4.01 -20.65 1.35
C GLU A 132 -5.42 -20.75 0.77
N ASP A 133 -6.11 -21.85 1.07
CA ASP A 133 -7.53 -22.01 0.78
C ASP A 133 -8.34 -20.95 1.54
N THR A 134 -9.26 -20.31 0.83
CA THR A 134 -10.15 -19.28 1.37
C THR A 134 -11.49 -19.29 0.63
N THR A 135 -12.31 -18.27 0.86
CA THR A 135 -13.56 -18.06 0.13
C THR A 135 -13.66 -16.65 -0.40
N ASN A 136 -14.29 -16.48 -1.56
CA ASN A 136 -14.60 -15.18 -2.09
C ASN A 136 -15.59 -14.47 -1.15
N PRO A 137 -15.26 -13.30 -0.58
CA PRO A 137 -16.13 -12.63 0.39
C PRO A 137 -17.44 -12.12 -0.21
N LYS A 138 -17.54 -12.04 -1.55
CA LYS A 138 -18.74 -11.58 -2.27
C LYS A 138 -19.63 -12.74 -2.72
N THR A 139 -19.04 -13.84 -3.19
CA THR A 139 -19.80 -14.96 -3.79
C THR A 139 -19.87 -16.20 -2.89
N GLY A 140 -18.98 -16.33 -1.91
CA GLY A 140 -18.85 -17.52 -1.05
C GLY A 140 -18.18 -18.71 -1.73
N GLU A 141 -17.73 -18.56 -2.97
CA GLU A 141 -17.04 -19.62 -3.73
C GLU A 141 -15.67 -19.92 -3.10
N ALA A 142 -15.25 -21.18 -3.17
CA ALA A 142 -13.91 -21.60 -2.75
C ALA A 142 -12.85 -20.97 -3.67
N MET A 143 -11.78 -20.44 -3.07
CA MET A 143 -10.69 -19.77 -3.75
C MET A 143 -9.35 -20.12 -3.09
N ILE A 144 -8.24 -19.82 -3.76
CA ILE A 144 -6.90 -19.80 -3.17
C ILE A 144 -6.42 -18.35 -3.12
N GLU A 145 -6.05 -17.88 -1.94
CA GLU A 145 -5.34 -16.61 -1.81
C GLU A 145 -3.84 -16.83 -2.00
N SER A 146 -3.24 -16.05 -2.90
CA SER A 146 -1.79 -16.00 -3.06
C SER A 146 -1.23 -14.60 -2.84
N VAL A 147 -0.08 -14.55 -2.18
CA VAL A 147 0.68 -13.34 -1.90
C VAL A 147 2.12 -13.57 -2.31
N VAL A 148 2.59 -12.85 -3.34
CA VAL A 148 3.91 -13.06 -3.93
C VAL A 148 4.76 -11.81 -3.78
N LEU A 149 5.89 -11.96 -3.08
CA LEU A 149 6.92 -10.93 -3.00
C LEU A 149 7.80 -10.99 -4.24
N SER A 150 8.12 -9.85 -4.84
CA SER A 150 9.00 -9.76 -6.00
C SER A 150 9.98 -8.60 -5.91
N VAL A 151 11.18 -8.80 -6.48
CA VAL A 151 12.22 -7.79 -6.68
C VAL A 151 12.66 -7.83 -8.14
N THR A 152 12.64 -6.70 -8.83
CA THR A 152 12.92 -6.63 -10.27
C THR A 152 13.46 -5.28 -10.73
N ASN A 153 14.00 -5.22 -11.94
CA ASN A 153 14.18 -3.98 -12.69
C ASN A 153 13.09 -3.86 -13.80
N VAL A 154 12.82 -2.64 -14.24
CA VAL A 154 11.91 -2.37 -15.37
C VAL A 154 12.50 -1.32 -16.30
N LYS A 155 12.28 -1.47 -17.61
CA LYS A 155 12.86 -0.58 -18.64
C LYS A 155 12.41 0.88 -18.48
N SER A 156 11.20 1.11 -17.97
CA SER A 156 10.67 2.45 -17.69
C SER A 156 11.39 3.20 -16.56
N HIS A 157 12.12 2.48 -15.69
CA HIS A 157 12.78 3.03 -14.52
C HIS A 157 14.26 2.61 -14.50
N PRO A 158 15.08 3.12 -15.44
CA PRO A 158 16.48 2.74 -15.54
C PRO A 158 17.24 3.09 -14.25
N GLY A 159 18.08 2.16 -13.79
CA GLY A 159 18.89 2.34 -12.58
C GLY A 159 18.10 2.28 -11.27
N LYS A 160 16.84 1.84 -11.29
CA LYS A 160 16.01 1.65 -10.11
C LYS A 160 15.65 0.18 -9.91
N THR A 161 15.44 -0.17 -8.65
CA THR A 161 14.88 -1.47 -8.24
C THR A 161 13.41 -1.27 -7.92
N VAL A 162 12.56 -2.15 -8.44
CA VAL A 162 11.14 -2.25 -8.10
C VAL A 162 10.98 -3.44 -7.18
N VAL A 163 10.44 -3.21 -5.99
CA VAL A 163 10.17 -4.27 -5.01
C VAL A 163 8.74 -4.14 -4.52
N GLY A 164 8.02 -5.25 -4.41
CA GLY A 164 6.70 -5.21 -3.82
C GLY A 164 5.95 -6.52 -3.87
N CYS A 165 4.67 -6.41 -3.58
CA CYS A 165 3.79 -7.53 -3.36
C CYS A 165 2.69 -7.59 -4.42
N GLY A 166 2.46 -8.79 -4.96
CA GLY A 166 1.28 -9.12 -5.74
C GLY A 166 0.28 -9.90 -4.89
N TYR A 167 -1.00 -9.61 -5.09
CA TYR A 167 -2.13 -10.22 -4.39
C TYR A 167 -3.08 -10.84 -5.40
N SER A 168 -3.36 -12.14 -5.27
CA SER A 168 -4.36 -12.80 -6.12
C SER A 168 -5.35 -13.63 -5.32
N LEU A 169 -6.52 -13.81 -5.93
CA LEU A 169 -7.57 -14.71 -5.48
C LEU A 169 -7.91 -15.58 -6.68
N ASP A 170 -7.40 -16.80 -6.69
CA ASP A 170 -7.45 -17.70 -7.82
C ASP A 170 -8.42 -18.85 -7.56
N LEU A 171 -8.89 -19.48 -8.64
CA LEU A 171 -9.69 -20.70 -8.51
C LEU A 171 -8.79 -21.87 -8.04
N PRO A 172 -9.32 -22.82 -7.24
CA PRO A 172 -8.59 -24.00 -6.80
C PRO A 172 -8.10 -24.91 -7.93
#